data_AF-A0A168MCP1-F1
#
_entry.id   AF-A0A168MCP1-F1
#
_cell.length_a   1.000
_cell.length_b   1.000
_cell.length_c   1.000
_cell.angle_alpha   90.00
_cell.angle_beta   90.00
_cell.angle_gamma   90.00
#
_symmetry.space_group_name_H-M   'P 1'
#
loop_
_entity.id
_entity.type
_entity.pdbx_description
1 polymer ?
#
loop_
_entity_poly.entity_id
_entity_poly.type
_entity_poly.pdbx_seq_one_letter_code
_entity_poly.pdbx_strand_id
1 'polypeptide(L)'
;MVTNQLFLANNDIVELGWLEREYYSTGKTKWDGVLFNTNDHTISPGFVEFSGGVKDNTTMTKECRDVFKLYTKMIELIRSYPDTAKKHVFCIRFYENTMFFEELTVYEETLFRIEHAAVIAPRTIRELIKFTDNIPKLISWKNAVVAQVEHL
;
A
#
# COMPACT_ATOMS: atom_id res chain seq x y z
N MET A 1 -8.93 -8.23 8.77
CA MET A 1 -7.51 -8.15 8.35
C MET A 1 -6.84 -7.02 9.10
N VAL A 2 -5.58 -7.21 9.55
CA VAL A 2 -4.87 -6.22 10.39
C VAL A 2 -4.76 -4.84 9.76
N THR A 3 -4.67 -4.78 8.43
CA THR A 3 -4.62 -3.52 7.67
C THR A 3 -5.84 -2.62 7.88
N ASN A 4 -7.03 -3.15 8.15
CA ASN A 4 -8.23 -2.35 8.47
C ASN A 4 -8.12 -1.68 9.83
N GLN A 5 -7.53 -2.38 10.79
CA GLN A 5 -7.36 -1.86 12.14
C GLN A 5 -6.25 -0.82 12.20
N LEU A 6 -5.29 -0.88 11.26
CA LEU A 6 -4.15 0.03 11.20
C LEU A 6 -4.58 1.50 11.03
N PHE A 7 -5.66 1.76 10.29
CA PHE A 7 -6.15 3.11 10.00
C PHE A 7 -7.40 3.51 10.81
N LEU A 8 -7.90 2.66 11.70
CA LEU A 8 -9.14 2.93 12.43
C LEU A 8 -9.08 4.21 13.27
N ALA A 9 -7.89 4.55 13.80
CA ALA A 9 -7.67 5.76 14.60
C ALA A 9 -7.52 7.05 13.76
N ASN A 10 -7.45 6.94 12.43
CA ASN A 10 -7.29 8.05 11.48
C ASN A 10 -8.33 7.94 10.35
N ASN A 11 -9.49 7.34 10.63
CA ASN A 11 -10.53 7.07 9.63
C ASN A 11 -11.29 8.33 9.19
N ASP A 12 -11.03 9.46 9.85
CA ASP A 12 -11.42 10.80 9.48
C ASP A 12 -10.47 11.45 8.46
N ILE A 13 -9.28 10.88 8.26
CA ILE A 13 -8.24 11.38 7.32
C ILE A 13 -8.03 10.39 6.16
N VAL A 14 -7.93 9.09 6.45
CA VAL A 14 -7.66 8.04 5.48
C VAL A 14 -8.69 6.93 5.58
N GLU A 15 -9.38 6.67 4.47
CA GLU A 15 -10.28 5.53 4.33
C GLU A 15 -9.58 4.41 3.56
N LEU A 16 -9.69 3.17 4.06
CA LEU A 16 -9.28 1.98 3.33
C LEU A 16 -10.49 1.29 2.70
N GLY A 17 -10.68 1.52 1.39
CA GLY A 17 -11.72 0.87 0.60
C GLY A 17 -11.33 -0.54 0.20
N TRP A 18 -12.18 -1.53 0.49
CA TRP A 18 -11.92 -2.95 0.18
C TRP A 18 -12.73 -3.55 -0.95
N LEU A 19 -12.04 -4.51 -1.57
CA LEU A 19 -12.32 -5.45 -2.65
C LEU A 19 -12.74 -4.83 -3.98
N GLU A 20 -11.92 -5.12 -4.99
CA GLU A 20 -12.10 -4.71 -6.38
C GLU A 20 -12.40 -3.22 -6.56
N ARG A 21 -11.66 -2.38 -5.82
CA ARG A 21 -11.82 -0.93 -5.88
C ARG A 21 -11.09 -0.36 -7.08
N GLU A 22 -11.76 0.54 -7.78
CA GLU A 22 -11.13 1.39 -8.79
C GLU A 22 -10.74 2.71 -8.16
N TYR A 23 -9.64 3.29 -8.62
CA TYR A 23 -9.28 4.67 -8.36
C TYR A 23 -9.22 5.42 -9.68
N TYR A 24 -9.91 6.55 -9.78
CA TYR A 24 -10.18 7.22 -11.05
C TYR A 24 -8.90 7.51 -11.86
N SER A 25 -7.78 7.85 -11.21
CA SER A 25 -6.52 8.15 -11.91
C SER A 25 -5.80 6.90 -12.43
N THR A 26 -6.16 5.71 -11.97
CA THR A 26 -5.62 4.43 -12.46
C THR A 26 -6.46 3.81 -13.58
N GLY A 27 -7.46 4.54 -14.08
CA GLY A 27 -8.42 4.06 -15.07
C GLY A 27 -9.29 2.94 -14.52
N LYS A 28 -9.56 1.91 -15.34
CA LYS A 28 -10.39 0.74 -14.97
C LYS A 28 -9.61 -0.34 -14.20
N THR A 29 -8.49 0.03 -13.59
CA THR A 29 -7.68 -0.93 -12.83
C THR A 29 -8.34 -1.17 -11.49
N LYS A 30 -8.65 -2.43 -11.20
CA LYS A 30 -9.17 -2.87 -9.92
C LYS A 30 -8.04 -3.30 -8.99
N TRP A 31 -8.17 -2.88 -7.74
CA TRP A 31 -7.25 -3.17 -6.64
C TRP A 31 -7.97 -3.97 -5.56
N ASP A 32 -7.26 -4.82 -4.83
CA ASP A 32 -7.83 -5.52 -3.68
C ASP A 32 -8.22 -4.53 -2.58
N GLY A 33 -7.43 -3.47 -2.41
CA GLY A 33 -7.81 -2.32 -1.61
C GLY A 33 -7.14 -1.04 -2.09
N VAL A 34 -7.72 0.09 -1.71
CA VAL A 34 -7.12 1.40 -1.97
C VAL A 34 -7.32 2.28 -0.75
N LEU A 35 -6.27 3.00 -0.36
CA LEU A 35 -6.30 4.03 0.66
C LEU A 35 -6.63 5.35 -0.03
N PHE A 36 -7.61 6.09 0.48
CA PHE A 36 -8.03 7.39 -0.05
C PHE A 36 -8.09 8.45 1.05
N ASN A 37 -7.86 9.71 0.66
CA ASN A 37 -8.27 10.85 1.47
C ASN A 37 -9.80 10.84 1.64
N THR A 38 -10.27 10.92 2.88
CA THR A 38 -11.69 10.92 3.27
C THR A 38 -12.46 12.15 2.80
N ASN A 39 -11.79 13.27 2.54
CA ASN A 39 -12.47 14.52 2.19
C ASN A 39 -13.17 14.46 0.84
N ASP A 40 -12.46 14.02 -0.20
CA ASP A 40 -12.95 14.07 -1.58
C ASP A 40 -12.76 12.76 -2.35
N HIS A 41 -12.06 11.78 -1.77
CA HIS A 41 -11.69 10.51 -2.38
C HIS A 41 -10.96 10.69 -3.72
N THR A 42 -10.42 11.88 -3.99
CA THR A 42 -9.68 12.18 -5.22
C THR A 42 -8.19 11.92 -5.06
N ILE A 43 -7.69 11.70 -3.85
CA ILE A 43 -6.28 11.44 -3.62
C ILE A 43 -6.12 10.05 -3.02
N SER A 44 -5.38 9.19 -3.73
CA SER A 44 -4.93 7.90 -3.19
C SER A 44 -3.52 8.06 -2.61
N PRO A 45 -3.33 7.98 -1.28
CA PRO A 45 -2.00 7.82 -0.69
C PRO A 45 -1.45 6.40 -0.85
N GLY A 46 -2.26 5.41 -1.22
CA GLY A 46 -1.71 4.08 -1.48
C GLY A 46 -2.65 2.98 -1.94
N PHE A 47 -2.05 1.89 -2.41
CA PHE A 47 -2.76 0.74 -2.98
C PHE A 47 -2.49 -0.54 -2.18
N VAL A 48 -3.44 -1.46 -2.20
CA VAL A 48 -3.28 -2.80 -1.64
C VAL A 48 -3.51 -3.85 -2.72
N GLU A 49 -2.55 -4.75 -2.89
CA GLU A 49 -2.57 -5.77 -3.93
C GLU A 49 -2.15 -7.14 -3.34
N PHE A 50 -3.00 -8.13 -3.52
CA PHE A 50 -2.71 -9.53 -3.25
C PHE A 50 -2.05 -10.14 -4.46
N SER A 51 -0.79 -9.77 -4.68
CA SER A 51 0.03 -10.23 -5.79
C SER A 51 0.07 -11.76 -5.81
N GLY A 52 -0.64 -12.38 -6.77
CA GLY A 52 -0.80 -13.82 -6.84
C GLY A 52 -2.10 -14.42 -6.30
N GLY A 53 -2.76 -13.74 -5.37
CA GLY A 53 -3.95 -14.20 -4.66
C GLY A 53 -3.64 -14.99 -3.38
N VAL A 54 -4.68 -15.34 -2.62
CA VAL A 54 -4.57 -15.96 -1.28
C VAL A 54 -4.32 -17.48 -1.35
N LYS A 55 -4.29 -18.09 -2.54
CA LYS A 55 -4.13 -19.54 -2.72
C LYS A 55 -2.66 -19.94 -2.91
N ASP A 56 -2.29 -21.10 -2.33
CA ASP A 56 -0.93 -21.64 -2.29
C ASP A 56 -0.32 -22.02 -3.67
N ASN A 57 -1.10 -22.05 -4.76
CA ASN A 57 -0.63 -22.37 -6.12
C ASN A 57 -0.40 -21.13 -7.01
N THR A 58 0.09 -20.05 -6.40
CA THR A 58 0.43 -18.85 -7.15
C THR A 58 1.74 -19.06 -7.90
N THR A 59 1.77 -18.73 -9.20
CA THR A 59 3.01 -18.74 -9.97
C THR A 59 3.79 -17.44 -9.78
N MET A 60 5.11 -17.52 -9.75
CA MET A 60 6.01 -16.35 -9.79
C MET A 60 5.66 -15.40 -10.96
N THR A 61 5.22 -15.95 -12.08
CA THR A 61 4.76 -15.16 -13.23
C THR A 61 3.57 -14.27 -12.91
N LYS A 62 2.62 -14.74 -12.09
CA LYS A 62 1.46 -13.94 -11.68
C LYS A 62 1.87 -12.84 -10.73
N GLU A 63 2.70 -13.16 -9.72
CA GLU A 63 3.26 -12.17 -8.80
C GLU A 63 3.98 -11.06 -9.56
N CYS A 64 4.87 -11.40 -10.49
CA CYS A 64 5.60 -10.42 -11.30
C CYS A 64 4.67 -9.51 -12.12
N ARG A 65 3.57 -10.06 -12.67
CA ARG A 65 2.58 -9.26 -13.41
C ARG A 65 1.81 -8.31 -12.50
N ASP A 66 1.39 -8.78 -11.33
CA ASP A 66 0.65 -7.97 -10.37
C ASP A 66 1.53 -6.86 -9.78
N VAL A 67 2.80 -7.17 -9.48
CA VAL A 67 3.82 -6.19 -9.07
C VAL A 67 4.09 -5.17 -10.18
N PHE A 68 4.27 -5.62 -11.42
CA PHE A 68 4.48 -4.71 -12.55
C PHE A 68 3.27 -3.78 -12.76
N LYS A 69 2.05 -4.32 -12.70
CA LYS A 69 0.80 -3.54 -12.76
C LYS A 69 0.77 -2.47 -11.66
N LEU A 70 1.03 -2.87 -10.41
CA LEU A 70 1.04 -1.99 -9.25
C LEU A 70 2.02 -0.82 -9.43
N TYR A 71 3.30 -1.11 -9.68
CA TYR A 71 4.31 -0.05 -9.77
C TYR A 71 4.14 0.82 -11.00
N THR A 72 3.67 0.29 -12.14
CA THR A 72 3.33 1.11 -13.30
C THR A 72 2.29 2.17 -12.94
N LYS A 73 1.25 1.78 -12.19
CA LYS A 73 0.19 2.71 -11.75
C LYS A 73 0.63 3.67 -10.66
N MET A 74 1.49 3.26 -9.74
CA MET A 74 2.09 4.17 -8.77
C MET A 74 2.97 5.23 -9.46
N ILE A 75 3.73 4.86 -10.50
CA ILE A 75 4.54 5.80 -11.29
C ILE A 75 3.66 6.80 -12.02
N GLU A 76 2.58 6.35 -12.67
CA GLU A 76 1.59 7.23 -13.31
C GLU A 76 1.00 8.23 -12.30
N LEU A 77 0.63 7.76 -11.10
CA LEU A 77 0.10 8.60 -10.03
C LEU A 77 1.12 9.63 -9.54
N ILE A 78 2.35 9.21 -9.23
CA ILE A 78 3.46 10.10 -8.84
C ILE A 78 3.68 11.23 -9.86
N ARG A 79 3.62 10.91 -11.15
CA ARG A 79 3.81 11.90 -12.23
C ARG A 79 2.66 12.89 -12.33
N SER A 80 1.48 12.54 -11.82
CA SER A 80 0.31 13.43 -11.79
C SER A 80 0.33 14.41 -10.62
N TYR A 81 1.15 14.16 -9.59
CA TYR A 81 1.28 15.08 -8.45
C TYR A 81 1.93 16.40 -8.85
N PRO A 82 1.51 17.54 -8.25
CA PRO A 82 2.18 18.83 -8.45
C PRO A 82 3.68 18.75 -8.15
N ASP A 83 4.50 19.53 -8.86
CA ASP A 83 5.95 19.58 -8.62
C ASP A 83 6.30 20.12 -7.22
N THR A 84 5.39 20.88 -6.61
CA THR A 84 5.50 21.40 -5.25
C THR A 84 5.18 20.35 -4.18
N ALA A 85 4.53 19.25 -4.54
CA ALA A 85 4.16 18.18 -3.61
C ALA A 85 5.30 17.16 -3.50
N LYS A 86 5.47 16.60 -2.30
CA LYS A 86 6.42 15.50 -2.12
C LYS A 86 5.88 14.26 -2.87
N LYS A 87 6.65 13.76 -3.83
CA LYS A 87 6.23 12.68 -4.75
C LYS A 87 6.51 11.29 -4.18
N HIS A 88 5.58 10.81 -3.37
CA HIS A 88 5.61 9.46 -2.82
C HIS A 88 4.23 8.81 -2.91
N VAL A 89 4.17 7.49 -3.10
CA VAL A 89 2.93 6.71 -3.07
C VAL A 89 3.23 5.43 -2.30
N PHE A 90 2.36 5.07 -1.38
CA PHE A 90 2.53 3.88 -0.55
C PHE A 90 1.83 2.66 -1.14
N CYS A 91 2.26 1.47 -0.78
CA CYS A 91 1.50 0.27 -1.08
C CYS A 91 1.69 -0.84 -0.04
N ILE A 92 0.70 -1.73 0.02
CA ILE A 92 0.77 -2.98 0.75
C ILE A 92 0.66 -4.11 -0.27
N ARG A 93 1.70 -4.92 -0.40
CA ARG A 93 1.64 -6.15 -1.20
C ARG A 93 1.49 -7.36 -0.31
N PHE A 94 0.72 -8.34 -0.75
CA PHE A 94 0.65 -9.65 -0.09
C PHE A 94 1.07 -10.75 -1.06
N TYR A 95 2.12 -11.49 -0.70
CA TYR A 95 2.61 -12.63 -1.46
C TYR A 95 3.21 -13.67 -0.50
N GLU A 96 3.00 -14.97 -0.77
CA GLU A 96 3.53 -16.08 0.06
C GLU A 96 3.35 -15.87 1.58
N ASN A 97 2.14 -15.50 2.00
CA ASN A 97 1.81 -15.24 3.41
C ASN A 97 2.58 -14.08 4.05
N THR A 98 3.21 -13.21 3.27
CA THR A 98 3.98 -12.06 3.74
C THR A 98 3.34 -10.77 3.23
N MET A 99 3.10 -9.83 4.15
CA MET A 99 2.70 -8.47 3.84
C MET A 99 3.95 -7.59 3.74
N PHE A 100 4.14 -6.93 2.60
CA PHE A 100 5.19 -5.97 2.35
C PHE A 100 4.58 -4.56 2.39
N PHE A 101 5.08 -3.73 3.29
CA PHE A 101 4.70 -2.32 3.44
C PHE A 101 5.76 -1.46 2.78
N GLU A 102 5.41 -0.84 1.67
CA GLU A 102 6.34 -0.26 0.73
C GLU A 102 5.96 1.18 0.37
N GLU A 103 6.92 1.88 -0.21
CA GLU A 103 6.79 3.23 -0.73
C GLU A 103 7.52 3.30 -2.08
N LEU A 104 6.90 3.97 -3.04
CA LEU A 104 7.57 4.47 -4.24
C LEU A 104 7.81 5.97 -4.06
N THR A 105 9.04 6.43 -4.22
CA THR A 105 9.41 7.84 -4.03
C THR A 105 10.37 8.33 -5.12
N VAL A 106 10.45 9.65 -5.31
CA VAL A 106 11.35 10.28 -6.30
C VAL A 106 12.45 11.08 -5.59
N TYR A 107 13.70 10.83 -5.95
CA TYR A 107 14.85 11.62 -5.52
C TYR A 107 15.73 11.93 -6.74
N GLU A 108 15.99 13.21 -7.00
CA GLU A 108 16.79 13.67 -8.16
C GLU A 108 16.39 12.97 -9.47
N GLU A 109 15.08 12.97 -9.77
CA GLU A 109 14.47 12.32 -10.96
C GLU A 109 14.52 10.79 -11.00
N THR A 110 15.15 10.15 -10.01
CA THR A 110 15.23 8.70 -9.89
C THR A 110 14.12 8.16 -8.99
N LEU A 111 13.45 7.10 -9.44
CA LEU A 111 12.43 6.40 -8.67
C LEU A 111 13.05 5.34 -7.77
N PHE A 112 12.70 5.38 -6.48
CA PHE A 112 13.14 4.41 -5.48
C PHE A 112 11.94 3.65 -4.93
N ARG A 113 12.06 2.33 -4.90
CA ARG A 113 11.19 1.45 -4.11
C ARG A 113 11.84 1.24 -2.75
N ILE A 114 11.13 1.59 -1.69
CA ILE A 114 11.57 1.42 -0.31
C ILE A 114 10.63 0.42 0.38
N GLU A 115 11.20 -0.63 0.97
CA GLU A 115 10.47 -1.54 1.85
C GLU A 115 10.66 -1.09 3.30
N HIS A 116 9.58 -0.72 3.96
CA HIS A 116 9.59 -0.28 5.36
C HIS A 116 9.42 -1.46 6.32
N ALA A 117 8.63 -2.46 5.93
CA ALA A 117 8.46 -3.69 6.68
C ALA A 117 8.02 -4.86 5.79
N ALA A 118 8.54 -6.05 6.08
CA ALA A 118 8.00 -7.32 5.63
C ALA A 118 7.51 -8.11 6.85
N VAL A 119 6.23 -8.44 6.88
CA VAL A 119 5.59 -9.06 8.03
C VAL A 119 4.81 -10.29 7.60
N ILE A 120 5.18 -11.44 8.15
CA ILE A 120 4.46 -12.69 7.94
C ILE A 120 3.08 -12.57 8.58
N ALA A 121 2.02 -12.87 7.82
CA ALA A 121 0.67 -12.96 8.36
C ALA A 121 0.60 -14.18 9.30
N PRO A 122 0.34 -13.96 10.60
CA PRO A 122 0.51 -15.00 11.60
C PRO A 122 -0.56 -16.09 11.45
N ARG A 123 -0.13 -17.36 11.42
CA ARG A 123 -1.00 -18.55 11.42
C ARG A 123 -0.87 -19.34 12.72
N THR A 124 0.14 -19.03 13.53
CA THR A 124 0.44 -19.65 14.81
C THR A 124 0.68 -18.59 15.90
N ILE A 125 0.56 -18.98 17.17
CA ILE A 125 0.86 -18.11 18.32
C ILE A 125 2.31 -17.59 18.27
N ARG A 126 3.25 -18.43 17.85
CA ARG A 126 4.67 -18.04 17.74
C ARG A 126 4.87 -16.96 16.68
N GLU A 127 4.19 -17.09 15.54
CA GLU A 127 4.21 -16.05 14.49
C GLU A 127 3.48 -14.79 14.95
N LEU A 128 2.43 -14.91 15.75
CA LEU A 128 1.74 -13.75 16.33
C LEU A 128 2.67 -12.96 17.26
N ILE A 129 3.48 -13.63 18.07
CA ILE A 129 4.49 -12.95 18.91
C ILE A 129 5.49 -12.21 18.02
N LYS A 130 6.05 -12.87 16.99
CA LYS A 130 6.96 -12.21 16.02
C LYS A 130 6.30 -11.07 15.25
N PHE A 131 5.00 -11.17 14.99
CA PHE A 131 4.23 -10.10 14.38
C PHE A 131 4.26 -8.85 15.27
N THR A 132 4.14 -9.01 16.61
CA THR A 132 4.15 -7.86 17.53
C THR A 132 5.46 -7.06 17.49
N ASP A 133 6.59 -7.70 17.20
CA ASP A 133 7.89 -7.03 17.04
C ASP A 133 7.90 -6.04 15.86
N ASN A 134 6.98 -6.20 14.90
CA ASN A 134 6.86 -5.33 13.74
C ASN A 134 5.89 -4.15 13.96
N ILE A 135 5.12 -4.13 15.04
CA ILE A 135 4.14 -3.07 15.32
C ILE A 135 4.73 -1.66 15.21
N PRO A 136 5.93 -1.35 15.76
CA PRO A 136 6.50 -0.01 15.62
C PRO A 136 6.74 0.40 14.16
N LYS A 137 7.18 -0.53 13.30
CA LYS A 137 7.39 -0.28 11.87
C LYS A 137 6.07 -0.04 11.14
N LEU A 138 5.05 -0.83 11.45
CA LEU A 138 3.71 -0.67 10.89
C LEU A 138 3.09 0.68 11.27
N ILE A 139 3.25 1.10 12.54
CA ILE A 139 2.79 2.42 13.00
C ILE A 139 3.57 3.54 12.30
N SER A 140 4.88 3.41 12.16
CA SER A 140 5.71 4.40 11.45
C SER A 140 5.28 4.56 10.00
N TRP A 141 5.06 3.45 9.29
CA TRP A 141 4.58 3.47 7.91
C TRP A 141 3.18 4.09 7.81
N LYS A 142 2.25 3.72 8.70
CA LYS A 142 0.90 4.33 8.76
C LYS A 142 0.97 5.84 9.00
N ASN A 143 1.82 6.29 9.92
CA ASN A 143 1.98 7.72 10.19
C ASN A 143 2.51 8.47 8.96
N ALA A 144 3.40 7.85 8.17
CA ALA A 144 3.89 8.44 6.93
C ALA A 144 2.78 8.56 5.87
N VAL A 145 1.90 7.55 5.74
CA VAL A 145 0.70 7.59 4.88
C VAL A 145 -0.23 8.73 5.30
N VAL A 146 -0.52 8.88 6.59
CA VAL A 146 -1.41 9.93 7.10
C VAL A 146 -0.82 11.32 6.87
N ALA A 147 0.46 11.51 7.20
CA ALA A 147 1.15 12.79 7.00
C ALA A 147 1.20 13.20 5.53
N GLN A 148 1.30 12.24 4.59
CA GLN A 148 1.20 12.55 3.16
C GLN A 148 -0.14 13.20 2.84
N VAL A 149 -1.24 12.64 3.32
CA VAL A 149 -2.60 13.13 3.03
C VAL A 149 -2.81 14.53 3.60
N GLU A 150 -2.25 14.82 4.76
CA GLU A 150 -2.32 16.16 5.38
C GLU A 150 -1.50 17.24 4.63
N HIS A 151 -0.61 16.82 3.71
CA HIS A 151 0.29 17.69 2.95
C HIS A 151 -0.01 17.73 1.44
N LEU A 152 -1.05 17.03 0.98
CA LEU A 152 -1.56 17.05 -0.40
C LEU A 152 -2.77 17.98 -0.52
#